data_AF-L8MVK0-F1
#
_entry.id   AF-L8MVK0-F1
#
_cell.length_a   1.000
_cell.length_b   1.000
_cell.length_c   1.000
_cell.angle_alpha   90.00
_cell.angle_beta   90.00
_cell.angle_gamma   90.00
#
_symmetry.space_group_name_H-M   'P 1'
#
loop_
_entity.id
_entity.type
_entity.pdbx_description
1 polymer ?
#
loop_
_entity_poly.entity_id
_entity_poly.type
_entity_poly.pdbx_seq_one_letter_code
_entity_poly.pdbx_strand_id
1 'polypeptide(L)'
;MEYDRDGQKRSEILKLEALFESDLAIESDVRAFTRQAKFGMGIFLPDQPCHELGRYVRSGLGLKELLNPDVQYTDSDLENLGSLCRQFATDIKRYLGFNVPQDATNIWIFRMLCHQLGVKICSKRVHGDEGMINVCWLDTEAWHELLAILERRSVSRQQVAVAQPVSCDRPPLIINNCEGAIANGQFAVWTRLIAMVAYLRHLLTSDISSKHPLYKLKSQLSVLFYNFQVMFAQRLFLPRSEAIP
;
A
#
# COMPACT_ATOMS: atom_id res chain seq x y z
N MET A 1 16.80 -8.24 12.62
CA MET A 1 17.69 -7.10 12.33
C MET A 1 17.02 -5.88 12.90
N GLU A 2 17.64 -5.26 13.89
CA GLU A 2 17.06 -4.19 14.72
C GLU A 2 16.73 -2.92 13.89
N TYR A 3 17.43 -2.71 12.78
CA TYR A 3 17.27 -1.54 11.92
C TYR A 3 15.91 -1.40 11.24
N ASP A 4 15.32 -2.52 10.76
CA ASP A 4 14.09 -2.54 9.95
C ASP A 4 12.82 -2.34 10.80
N ARG A 5 12.94 -2.37 12.14
CA ARG A 5 11.82 -2.20 13.10
C ARG A 5 10.56 -2.97 12.64
N ASP A 6 10.71 -4.26 12.35
CA ASP A 6 9.64 -5.14 11.89
C ASP A 6 8.91 -4.65 10.62
N GLY A 7 9.64 -4.00 9.71
CA GLY A 7 9.13 -3.56 8.41
C GLY A 7 8.53 -2.16 8.40
N GLN A 8 8.58 -1.42 9.52
CA GLN A 8 8.13 -0.02 9.56
C GLN A 8 8.89 0.87 8.58
N LYS A 9 10.19 0.61 8.39
CA LYS A 9 11.03 1.37 7.45
C LYS A 9 10.96 0.86 6.01
N ARG A 10 10.15 -0.16 5.73
CA ARG A 10 10.14 -0.82 4.41
C ARG A 10 9.89 0.16 3.27
N SER A 11 8.93 1.07 3.44
CA SER A 11 8.58 2.06 2.41
C SER A 11 9.70 3.06 2.14
N GLU A 12 10.45 3.43 3.17
CA GLU A 12 11.61 4.33 3.09
C GLU A 12 12.78 3.65 2.39
N ILE A 13 13.08 2.40 2.76
CA ILE A 13 14.16 1.61 2.15
C ILE A 13 13.86 1.38 0.66
N LEU A 14 12.60 1.14 0.29
CA LEU A 14 12.21 1.01 -1.13
C LEU A 14 12.45 2.31 -1.92
N LYS A 15 12.29 3.48 -1.30
CA LYS A 15 12.60 4.76 -1.96
C LYS A 15 14.10 4.95 -2.13
N LEU A 16 14.92 4.54 -1.15
CA LEU A 16 16.38 4.54 -1.28
C LEU A 16 16.85 3.59 -2.36
N GLU A 17 16.29 2.39 -2.38
CA GLU A 17 16.58 1.39 -3.40
C GLU A 17 16.27 1.92 -4.81
N ALA A 18 15.09 2.52 -4.98
CA ALA A 18 14.69 3.19 -6.21
C ALA A 18 15.60 4.36 -6.62
N LEU A 19 16.23 5.05 -5.65
CA LEU A 19 17.19 6.12 -5.92
C LEU A 19 18.47 5.58 -6.60
N PHE A 20 18.89 4.37 -6.24
CA PHE A 20 20.04 3.71 -6.85
C PHE A 20 19.69 2.95 -8.14
N GLU A 21 18.55 2.27 -8.17
CA GLU A 21 18.06 1.48 -9.31
C GLU A 21 16.75 2.10 -9.86
N SER A 22 16.86 2.85 -10.98
CA SER A 22 15.72 3.58 -11.56
C SER A 22 14.56 2.68 -11.98
N ASP A 23 14.88 1.49 -12.47
CA ASP A 23 13.90 0.56 -13.04
C ASP A 23 12.90 0.08 -11.97
N LEU A 24 13.34 -0.02 -10.72
CA LEU A 24 12.47 -0.41 -9.61
C LEU A 24 11.39 0.63 -9.31
N ALA A 25 11.68 1.92 -9.50
CA ALA A 25 10.70 2.98 -9.33
C ALA A 25 9.58 2.84 -10.37
N ILE A 26 9.98 2.61 -11.63
CA ILE A 26 9.09 2.43 -12.77
C ILE A 26 8.25 1.16 -12.57
N GLU A 27 8.88 0.04 -12.22
CA GLU A 27 8.17 -1.21 -11.93
C GLU A 27 7.16 -1.07 -10.80
N SER A 28 7.50 -0.33 -9.73
CA SER A 28 6.59 -0.09 -8.61
C SER A 28 5.35 0.69 -9.06
N ASP A 29 5.54 1.73 -9.89
CA ASP A 29 4.44 2.52 -10.45
C ASP A 29 3.57 1.67 -11.38
N VAL A 30 4.18 0.89 -12.29
CA VAL A 30 3.47 -0.05 -13.19
C VAL A 30 2.67 -1.08 -12.39
N ARG A 31 3.25 -1.65 -11.33
CA ARG A 31 2.53 -2.58 -10.43
C ARG A 31 1.36 -1.90 -9.74
N ALA A 32 1.52 -0.65 -9.29
CA ALA A 32 0.43 0.12 -8.69
C ALA A 32 -0.72 0.34 -9.69
N PHE A 33 -0.43 0.76 -10.92
CA PHE A 33 -1.41 0.88 -11.99
C PHE A 33 -2.12 -0.45 -12.29
N THR A 34 -1.35 -1.53 -12.38
CA THR A 34 -1.87 -2.87 -12.70
C THR A 34 -2.82 -3.37 -11.60
N ARG A 35 -2.53 -3.09 -10.33
CA ARG A 35 -3.41 -3.42 -9.20
C ARG A 35 -4.74 -2.69 -9.25
N GLN A 36 -4.76 -1.40 -9.60
CA GLN A 36 -6.00 -0.65 -9.77
C GLN A 36 -6.80 -1.16 -10.97
N ALA A 37 -6.13 -1.39 -12.10
CA ALA A 37 -6.75 -1.89 -13.33
C ALA A 37 -7.39 -3.28 -13.17
N LYS A 38 -6.87 -4.13 -12.27
CA LYS A 38 -7.37 -5.49 -12.03
C LYS A 38 -8.87 -5.57 -11.74
N PHE A 39 -9.43 -4.55 -11.11
CA PHE A 39 -10.85 -4.54 -10.71
C PHE A 39 -11.79 -3.90 -11.74
N GLY A 40 -11.29 -3.51 -12.93
CA GLY A 40 -12.11 -2.97 -14.01
C GLY A 40 -12.75 -1.61 -13.73
N MET A 41 -12.36 -0.95 -12.63
CA MET A 41 -12.92 0.33 -12.17
C MET A 41 -12.20 1.56 -12.75
N GLY A 42 -11.30 1.35 -13.71
CA GLY A 42 -10.42 2.39 -14.24
C GLY A 42 -9.25 2.74 -13.29
N ILE A 43 -8.44 3.72 -13.68
CA ILE A 43 -7.32 4.24 -12.88
C ILE A 43 -7.81 5.50 -12.15
N PHE A 44 -7.64 5.54 -10.83
CA PHE A 44 -8.00 6.71 -10.04
C PHE A 44 -6.75 7.56 -9.79
N LEU A 45 -6.61 8.64 -10.56
CA LEU A 45 -5.41 9.48 -10.59
C LEU A 45 -4.99 10.08 -9.23
N PRO A 46 -5.90 10.53 -8.34
CA PRO A 46 -5.49 11.13 -7.07
C PRO A 46 -4.78 10.18 -6.09
N ASP A 47 -4.99 8.87 -6.20
CA ASP A 47 -4.39 7.86 -5.32
C ASP A 47 -3.21 7.13 -5.98
N GLN A 48 -2.72 7.65 -7.10
CA GLN A 48 -1.63 7.02 -7.83
C GLN A 48 -0.29 7.42 -7.22
N PRO A 49 0.54 6.46 -6.76
CA PRO A 49 1.89 6.77 -6.36
C PRO A 49 2.74 7.13 -7.59
N CYS A 50 3.63 8.11 -7.41
CA CYS A 50 4.59 8.55 -8.43
C CYS A 50 6.02 8.32 -7.92
N HIS A 51 6.41 7.05 -7.77
CA HIS A 51 7.73 6.70 -7.23
C HIS A 51 8.86 7.16 -8.17
N GLU A 52 8.69 7.02 -9.49
CA GLU A 52 9.68 7.50 -10.48
C GLU A 52 9.89 9.00 -10.34
N LEU A 53 8.81 9.78 -10.30
CA LEU A 53 8.91 11.23 -10.22
C LEU A 53 9.57 11.68 -8.91
N GLY A 54 9.22 11.05 -7.80
CA GLY A 54 9.89 11.29 -6.52
C GLY A 54 11.39 10.94 -6.55
N ARG A 55 11.77 9.88 -7.27
CA ARG A 55 13.18 9.52 -7.50
C ARG A 55 13.88 10.56 -8.39
N TYR A 56 13.24 10.96 -9.50
CA TYR A 56 13.77 11.96 -10.42
C TYR A 56 14.08 13.27 -9.71
N VAL A 57 13.15 13.76 -8.89
CA VAL A 57 13.35 14.98 -8.08
C VAL A 57 14.53 14.82 -7.12
N ARG A 58 14.63 13.70 -6.38
CA ARG A 58 15.76 13.46 -5.46
C ARG A 58 17.10 13.38 -6.18
N SER A 59 17.13 12.77 -7.37
CA SER A 59 18.32 12.72 -8.21
C SER A 59 18.71 14.10 -8.74
N GLY A 60 17.74 14.91 -9.16
CA GLY A 60 17.98 16.28 -9.62
C GLY A 60 18.47 17.23 -8.53
N LEU A 61 18.13 16.95 -7.26
CA LEU A 61 18.67 17.64 -6.09
C LEU A 61 20.11 17.21 -5.74
N GLY A 62 20.70 16.24 -6.44
CA GLY A 62 22.04 15.74 -6.14
C GLY A 62 22.11 14.92 -4.85
N LEU A 63 20.98 14.36 -4.40
CA LEU A 63 20.92 13.68 -3.11
C LEU A 63 21.77 12.42 -3.09
N LYS A 64 21.91 11.73 -4.23
CA LYS A 64 22.68 10.48 -4.33
C LYS A 64 24.17 10.71 -4.00
N GLU A 65 24.73 11.81 -4.48
CA GLU A 65 26.12 12.21 -4.29
C GLU A 65 26.40 12.61 -2.84
N LEU A 66 25.39 13.14 -2.15
CA LEU A 66 25.48 13.55 -0.74
C LEU A 66 25.38 12.37 0.24
N LEU A 67 24.96 11.18 -0.20
CA LEU A 67 24.89 9.98 0.64
C LEU A 67 26.26 9.30 0.76
N ASN A 68 27.19 9.98 1.42
CA ASN A 68 28.54 9.48 1.70
C ASN A 68 28.79 9.41 3.23
N PRO A 69 29.04 8.23 3.81
CA PRO A 69 29.28 8.08 5.25
C PRO A 69 30.61 8.67 5.74
N ASP A 70 31.56 8.92 4.84
CA ASP A 70 32.89 9.42 5.19
C ASP A 70 32.95 10.96 5.23
N VAL A 71 31.87 11.62 4.83
CA VAL A 71 31.80 13.08 4.70
C VAL A 71 30.96 13.69 5.81
N GLN A 72 31.45 14.80 6.35
CA GLN A 72 30.69 15.66 7.26
C GLN A 72 30.25 16.92 6.51
N TYR A 73 29.01 17.33 6.75
CA TYR A 73 28.39 18.47 6.11
C TYR A 73 28.08 19.55 7.14
N THR A 74 28.48 20.78 6.82
CA THR A 74 28.04 22.01 7.47
C THR A 74 26.82 22.58 6.75
N ASP A 75 26.25 23.66 7.29
CA ASP A 75 25.13 24.33 6.63
C ASP A 75 25.54 24.97 5.29
N SER A 76 26.76 25.51 5.21
CA SER A 76 27.32 26.11 3.99
C SER A 76 27.59 25.08 2.89
N ASP A 77 28.04 23.86 3.24
CA ASP A 77 28.28 22.80 2.25
C ASP A 77 26.99 22.38 1.53
N LEU A 78 25.84 22.56 2.20
CA LEU A 78 24.52 22.18 1.72
C LEU A 78 23.74 23.36 1.10
N GLU A 79 24.39 24.50 0.85
CA GLU A 79 23.73 25.72 0.36
C GLU A 79 23.05 25.50 -1.00
N ASN A 80 23.69 24.76 -1.91
CA ASN A 80 23.09 24.45 -3.21
C ASN A 80 21.81 23.61 -3.07
N LEU A 81 21.86 22.56 -2.24
CA LEU A 81 20.69 21.74 -1.95
C LEU A 81 19.56 22.58 -1.32
N GLY A 82 19.90 23.39 -0.32
CA GLY A 82 18.92 24.23 0.39
C GLY A 82 18.28 25.29 -0.50
N SER A 83 19.08 25.98 -1.32
CA SER A 83 18.60 26.99 -2.26
C SER A 83 17.66 26.40 -3.32
N LEU A 84 18.03 25.27 -3.93
CA LEU A 84 17.14 24.54 -4.85
C LEU A 84 15.85 24.12 -4.16
N CYS A 85 15.92 23.60 -2.94
CA CYS A 85 14.74 23.18 -2.21
C CYS A 85 13.78 24.34 -1.87
N ARG A 86 14.32 25.50 -1.51
CA ARG A 86 13.50 26.71 -1.27
C ARG A 86 12.93 27.27 -2.57
N GLN A 87 13.70 27.27 -3.65
CA GLN A 87 13.27 27.72 -4.97
C GLN A 87 12.09 26.89 -5.51
N PHE A 88 12.15 25.57 -5.34
CA PHE A 88 11.13 24.63 -5.82
C PHE A 88 10.23 24.10 -4.69
N ALA A 89 10.01 24.89 -3.63
CA ALA A 89 9.29 24.44 -2.43
C ALA A 89 7.89 23.89 -2.72
N THR A 90 7.16 24.48 -3.68
CA THR A 90 5.83 24.01 -4.09
C THR A 90 5.89 22.63 -4.74
N ASP A 91 6.87 22.39 -5.61
CA ASP A 91 7.06 21.11 -6.28
C ASP A 91 7.56 20.05 -5.30
N ILE A 92 8.47 20.40 -4.39
CA ILE A 92 8.91 19.51 -3.31
C ILE A 92 7.74 19.08 -2.43
N LYS A 93 6.86 20.01 -2.05
CA LYS A 93 5.65 19.66 -1.32
C LYS A 93 4.77 18.68 -2.12
N ARG A 94 4.60 18.95 -3.41
CA ARG A 94 3.75 18.15 -4.28
C ARG A 94 4.28 16.72 -4.50
N TYR A 95 5.58 16.58 -4.73
CA TYR A 95 6.17 15.31 -5.18
C TYR A 95 6.90 14.55 -4.07
N LEU A 96 7.44 15.25 -3.07
CA LEU A 96 8.13 14.63 -1.93
C LEU A 96 7.27 14.67 -0.66
N GLY A 97 6.20 15.45 -0.61
CA GLY A 97 5.21 15.39 0.47
C GLY A 97 5.60 16.12 1.76
N PHE A 98 6.55 17.06 1.71
CA PHE A 98 6.91 17.90 2.86
C PHE A 98 7.06 19.37 2.49
N ASN A 99 6.79 20.26 3.45
CA ASN A 99 6.98 21.70 3.25
C ASN A 99 8.42 22.09 3.58
N VAL A 100 9.00 22.98 2.78
CA VAL A 100 10.30 23.62 3.06
C VAL A 100 10.04 25.03 3.58
N PRO A 101 10.18 25.28 4.90
CA PRO A 101 10.13 26.63 5.46
C PRO A 101 11.26 27.49 4.88
N GLN A 102 11.02 28.79 4.71
CA GLN A 102 12.04 29.71 4.19
C GLN A 102 13.20 29.91 5.17
N ASP A 103 12.92 29.81 6.46
CA ASP A 103 13.85 29.92 7.58
C ASP A 103 14.50 28.57 7.98
N ALA A 104 14.14 27.47 7.31
CA ALA A 104 14.74 26.17 7.60
C ALA A 104 16.23 26.17 7.23
N THR A 105 17.07 25.58 8.08
CA THR A 105 18.50 25.41 7.80
C THR A 105 18.72 24.37 6.70
N ASN A 106 19.83 24.49 5.97
CA ASN A 106 20.17 23.52 4.91
C ASN A 106 20.37 22.12 5.49
N ILE A 107 20.95 22.02 6.70
CA ILE A 107 21.06 20.77 7.46
C ILE A 107 19.68 20.16 7.75
N TRP A 108 18.67 20.97 8.10
CA TRP A 108 17.32 20.46 8.37
C TRP A 108 16.69 19.88 7.11
N ILE A 109 16.82 20.58 5.98
CA ILE A 109 16.32 20.13 4.67
C ILE A 109 16.97 18.80 4.30
N PHE A 110 18.30 18.72 4.41
CA PHE A 110 19.05 17.49 4.13
C PHE A 110 18.61 16.33 5.02
N ARG A 111 18.45 16.54 6.33
CA ARG A 111 17.94 15.51 7.25
C ARG A 111 16.56 15.03 6.87
N MET A 112 15.67 15.94 6.48
CA MET A 112 14.32 15.58 6.07
C MET A 112 14.35 14.67 4.83
N LEU A 113 15.16 15.01 3.83
CA LEU A 113 15.35 14.20 2.64
C LEU A 113 15.93 12.82 2.95
N CYS A 114 16.97 12.74 3.79
CA CYS A 114 17.56 11.48 4.24
C CYS A 114 16.57 10.62 5.04
N HIS A 115 15.76 11.24 5.90
CA HIS A 115 14.74 10.54 6.66
C HIS A 115 13.70 9.85 5.77
N GLN A 116 13.28 10.48 4.67
CA GLN A 116 12.37 9.86 3.70
C GLN A 116 12.92 8.60 3.02
N LEU A 117 14.24 8.46 3.01
CA LEU A 117 14.98 7.32 2.46
C LEU A 117 15.35 6.31 3.55
N GLY A 118 14.98 6.56 4.80
CA GLY A 118 15.32 5.69 5.93
C GLY A 118 16.78 5.81 6.35
N VAL A 119 17.50 6.83 5.84
CA VAL A 119 18.90 7.10 6.16
C VAL A 119 18.98 7.86 7.47
N LYS A 120 19.75 7.33 8.42
CA LYS A 120 19.95 7.94 9.73
C LYS A 120 21.09 8.94 9.67
N ILE A 121 20.83 10.15 10.17
CA ILE A 121 21.81 11.24 10.23
C ILE A 121 22.18 11.52 11.69
N CYS A 122 23.48 11.60 11.94
CA CYS A 122 24.07 12.06 13.19
C CYS A 122 24.40 13.54 13.11
N SER A 123 24.49 14.21 14.28
CA SER A 123 24.90 15.61 14.31
C SER A 123 25.52 16.03 15.61
N LYS A 124 26.42 17.01 15.54
CA LYS A 124 27.10 17.60 16.68
C LYS A 124 27.39 19.07 16.43
N ARG A 125 27.50 19.84 17.50
CA ARG A 125 28.01 21.22 17.47
C ARG A 125 29.51 21.18 17.72
N VAL A 126 30.29 21.81 16.85
CA VAL A 126 31.75 21.85 16.91
C VAL A 126 32.19 23.30 16.99
N HIS A 127 33.31 23.57 17.66
CA HIS A 127 33.90 24.90 17.68
C HIS A 127 34.64 25.14 16.37
N GLY A 128 34.21 26.12 15.59
CA GLY A 128 34.89 26.63 14.41
C GLY A 128 35.47 28.02 14.66
N ASP A 129 36.11 28.58 13.64
CA ASP A 129 36.88 29.83 13.75
C ASP A 129 36.02 31.04 14.15
N GLU A 130 34.74 31.06 13.73
CA GLU A 130 33.78 32.13 14.03
C GLU A 130 32.79 31.77 15.16
N GLY A 131 33.00 30.63 15.84
CA GLY A 131 32.16 30.16 16.95
C GLY A 131 31.58 28.76 16.72
N MET A 132 30.45 28.45 17.37
CA MET A 132 29.88 27.11 17.36
C MET A 132 29.11 26.82 16.07
N ILE A 133 29.65 25.91 15.25
CA ILE A 133 29.04 25.46 13.99
C ILE A 133 28.30 24.13 14.19
N ASN A 134 27.20 23.93 13.46
CA ASN A 134 26.49 22.67 13.42
C ASN A 134 27.03 21.82 12.27
N VAL A 135 27.35 20.56 12.57
CA VAL A 135 27.85 19.59 11.60
C VAL A 135 26.97 18.33 11.64
N CYS A 136 26.69 17.74 10.48
CA CYS A 136 25.96 16.49 10.37
C CYS A 136 26.63 15.51 9.41
N TRP A 137 26.42 14.22 9.62
CA TRP A 137 26.97 13.14 8.81
C TRP A 137 26.06 11.92 8.87
N LEU A 138 26.23 10.97 7.95
CA LEU A 138 25.46 9.73 7.98
C LEU A 138 25.97 8.85 9.12
N ASP A 139 25.05 8.19 9.83
CA ASP A 139 25.41 7.17 10.81
C ASP A 139 26.01 5.96 10.08
N THR A 140 27.32 5.76 10.24
CA THR A 140 28.07 4.73 9.53
C THR A 140 27.54 3.33 9.80
N GLU A 141 27.23 2.98 11.05
CA GLU A 141 26.74 1.63 11.40
C GLU A 141 25.36 1.37 10.77
N ALA A 142 24.45 2.32 10.97
CA ALA A 142 23.12 2.32 10.36
C ALA A 142 23.16 2.25 8.83
N TRP A 143 24.14 2.92 8.20
CA TRP A 143 24.33 2.89 6.76
C TRP A 143 24.78 1.52 6.26
N HIS A 144 25.72 0.86 6.96
CA HIS A 144 26.13 -0.49 6.62
C HIS A 144 24.99 -1.50 6.75
N GLU A 145 24.18 -1.42 7.81
CA GLU A 145 22.99 -2.25 7.96
C GLU A 145 21.99 -2.04 6.82
N LEU A 146 21.80 -0.79 6.42
CA LEU A 146 20.91 -0.43 5.32
C LEU A 146 21.40 -0.99 3.98
N LEU A 147 22.70 -0.89 3.69
CA LEU A 147 23.32 -1.49 2.51
C LEU A 147 23.16 -3.03 2.51
N ALA A 148 23.36 -3.69 3.65
CA ALA A 148 23.16 -5.13 3.77
C ALA A 148 21.70 -5.56 3.49
N ILE A 149 20.73 -4.71 3.84
CA ILE A 149 19.32 -4.94 3.48
C ILE A 149 19.12 -4.82 1.97
N LEU A 150 19.68 -3.78 1.34
CA LEU A 150 19.58 -3.58 -0.11
C LEU A 150 20.22 -4.73 -0.88
N GLU A 151 21.41 -5.18 -0.47
CA GLU A 151 22.11 -6.31 -1.09
C GLU A 151 21.30 -7.61 -0.97
N ARG A 152 20.73 -7.91 0.21
CA ARG A 152 19.88 -9.08 0.37
C ARG A 152 18.67 -9.06 -0.57
N ARG A 153 18.08 -7.87 -0.76
CA ARG A 153 16.94 -7.68 -1.66
C ARG A 153 17.35 -7.82 -3.12
N SER A 154 18.50 -7.28 -3.52
CA SER A 154 19.02 -7.44 -4.88
C SER A 154 19.33 -8.90 -5.21
N VAL A 155 19.98 -9.64 -4.31
CA VAL A 155 20.23 -11.08 -4.45
C VAL A 155 18.91 -11.86 -4.56
N SER A 156 17.93 -11.54 -3.71
CA SER A 156 16.60 -12.17 -3.76
C SER A 156 15.89 -11.92 -5.09
N ARG A 157 16.02 -10.71 -5.67
CA ARG A 157 15.49 -10.40 -7.02
C ARG A 157 16.20 -11.20 -8.10
N GLN A 158 17.52 -11.27 -8.04
CA GLN A 158 18.31 -12.03 -9.02
C GLN A 158 17.98 -13.53 -8.97
N GLN A 159 17.76 -14.10 -7.79
CA GLN A 159 17.32 -15.49 -7.64
C GLN A 159 15.94 -15.73 -8.28
N VAL A 160 14.99 -14.80 -8.13
CA VAL A 160 13.68 -14.88 -8.80
C VAL A 160 13.81 -14.73 -10.31
N ALA A 161 14.73 -13.89 -10.80
CA ALA A 161 14.98 -13.72 -12.23
C ALA A 161 15.68 -14.94 -12.87
N VAL A 162 16.54 -15.63 -12.12
CA VAL A 162 17.27 -16.83 -12.56
C VAL A 162 16.46 -18.10 -12.38
N ALA A 163 15.50 -18.12 -11.46
CA ALA A 163 14.56 -19.23 -11.33
C ALA A 163 13.87 -19.46 -12.68
N GLN A 164 14.25 -20.56 -13.34
CA GLN A 164 13.56 -21.08 -14.52
C GLN A 164 12.07 -21.14 -14.23
N PRO A 165 11.19 -21.01 -15.25
CA PRO A 165 9.77 -21.19 -15.05
C PRO A 165 9.60 -22.52 -14.33
N VAL A 166 9.20 -22.45 -13.05
CA VAL A 166 8.76 -23.63 -12.35
C VAL A 166 7.71 -24.18 -13.29
N SER A 167 7.96 -25.37 -13.84
CA SER A 167 6.90 -26.15 -14.46
C SER A 167 5.90 -26.31 -13.35
N CYS A 168 4.94 -25.39 -13.28
CA CYS A 168 3.73 -25.64 -12.57
C CYS A 168 3.15 -26.79 -13.37
N ASP A 169 3.50 -28.02 -12.97
CA ASP A 169 2.56 -29.12 -13.03
C ASP A 169 1.33 -28.52 -12.40
N ARG A 170 0.44 -28.04 -13.28
CA ARG A 170 -0.80 -27.40 -12.93
C ARG A 170 -1.36 -28.32 -11.86
N PRO A 171 -1.56 -27.85 -10.60
CA PRO A 171 -2.15 -28.72 -9.60
C PRO A 171 -3.37 -29.33 -10.26
N PRO A 172 -3.47 -30.67 -10.30
CA PRO A 172 -4.51 -31.33 -11.06
C PRO A 172 -5.80 -30.61 -10.72
N LEU A 173 -6.55 -30.21 -11.74
CA LEU A 173 -7.84 -29.56 -11.53
C LEU A 173 -8.52 -30.40 -10.47
N ILE A 174 -8.78 -29.81 -9.30
CA ILE A 174 -9.64 -30.44 -8.32
C ILE A 174 -10.98 -30.42 -9.03
N ILE A 175 -11.25 -31.50 -9.76
CA ILE A 175 -12.57 -31.85 -10.21
C ILE A 175 -13.27 -32.08 -8.88
N ASN A 176 -13.93 -31.03 -8.38
CA ASN A 176 -14.83 -31.15 -7.27
C ASN A 176 -15.91 -32.12 -7.76
N ASN A 177 -15.68 -33.41 -7.58
CA ASN A 177 -16.74 -34.39 -7.56
C ASN A 177 -17.62 -33.91 -6.41
N CYS A 178 -18.75 -33.32 -6.78
CA CYS A 178 -19.69 -32.65 -5.93
C CYS A 178 -20.27 -33.61 -4.88
N GLU A 179 -19.49 -33.93 -3.85
CA GLU A 179 -19.92 -34.69 -2.67
C GLU A 179 -19.55 -33.95 -1.37
N GLY A 180 -19.22 -32.66 -1.48
CA GLY A 180 -19.11 -31.77 -0.32
C GLY A 180 -20.44 -31.09 0.00
N ALA A 181 -20.72 -30.87 1.29
CA ALA A 181 -21.95 -30.26 1.83
C ALA A 181 -22.35 -28.89 1.24
N ILE A 182 -21.46 -28.26 0.46
CA ILE A 182 -21.71 -26.99 -0.27
C ILE A 182 -22.43 -27.24 -1.61
N ALA A 183 -22.30 -28.43 -2.21
CA ALA A 183 -22.95 -28.79 -3.48
C ALA A 183 -24.42 -29.18 -3.31
N ASN A 184 -24.82 -29.63 -2.11
CA ASN A 184 -26.22 -29.73 -1.76
C ASN A 184 -26.68 -28.31 -1.43
N GLY A 185 -27.43 -27.66 -2.32
CA GLY A 185 -27.91 -26.27 -2.22
C GLY A 185 -28.65 -25.89 -0.91
N GLN A 186 -28.75 -26.81 0.05
CA GLN A 186 -29.18 -26.58 1.43
C GLN A 186 -28.38 -25.47 2.13
N PHE A 187 -27.05 -25.35 1.97
CA PHE A 187 -26.29 -24.29 2.66
C PHE A 187 -26.62 -22.88 2.14
N ALA A 188 -26.82 -22.74 0.82
CA ALA A 188 -27.28 -21.49 0.21
C ALA A 188 -28.72 -21.13 0.63
N VAL A 189 -29.55 -22.14 0.89
CA VAL A 189 -30.92 -21.96 1.39
C VAL A 189 -30.91 -21.52 2.86
N TRP A 190 -30.12 -22.15 3.71
CA TRP A 190 -30.01 -21.79 5.13
C TRP A 190 -29.46 -20.38 5.32
N THR A 191 -28.45 -19.97 4.54
CA THR A 191 -27.92 -18.59 4.60
C THR A 191 -28.94 -17.54 4.17
N ARG A 192 -29.77 -17.83 3.15
CA ARG A 192 -30.88 -16.96 2.75
C ARG A 192 -32.01 -16.90 3.78
N LEU A 193 -32.35 -18.04 4.40
CA LEU A 193 -33.35 -18.10 5.47
C LEU A 193 -32.91 -17.26 6.68
N ILE A 194 -31.65 -17.41 7.10
CA ILE A 194 -31.07 -16.63 8.21
C ILE A 194 -31.10 -15.13 7.90
N ALA A 195 -30.70 -14.74 6.68
CA ALA A 195 -30.76 -13.34 6.25
C ALA A 195 -32.20 -12.79 6.26
N MET A 196 -33.18 -13.59 5.83
CA MET A 196 -34.60 -13.21 5.85
C MET A 196 -35.15 -13.04 7.27
N VAL A 197 -34.80 -13.95 8.19
CA VAL A 197 -35.21 -13.86 9.61
C VAL A 197 -34.57 -12.64 10.28
N ALA A 198 -33.29 -12.37 10.01
CA ALA A 198 -32.62 -11.17 10.50
C ALA A 198 -33.27 -9.88 9.99
N TYR A 199 -33.66 -9.86 8.72
CA TYR A 199 -34.35 -8.72 8.10
C TYR A 199 -35.76 -8.51 8.69
N LEU A 200 -36.55 -9.58 8.86
CA LEU A 200 -37.87 -9.53 9.47
C LEU A 200 -37.81 -9.06 10.93
N ARG A 201 -36.82 -9.54 11.69
CA ARG A 201 -36.59 -9.08 13.07
C ARG A 201 -36.31 -7.58 13.10
N HIS A 202 -35.46 -7.07 12.21
CA HIS A 202 -35.17 -5.65 12.12
C HIS A 202 -36.42 -4.83 11.74
N LEU A 203 -37.27 -5.36 10.85
CA LEU A 203 -38.53 -4.74 10.45
C LEU A 203 -39.55 -4.68 11.60
N LEU A 204 -39.62 -5.72 12.43
CA LEU A 204 -40.55 -5.79 13.57
C LEU A 204 -40.10 -4.92 14.74
N THR A 205 -38.80 -4.63 14.86
CA THR A 205 -38.25 -3.76 15.91
C THR A 205 -38.16 -2.28 15.52
N SER A 206 -38.38 -1.94 14.25
CA SER A 206 -38.32 -0.54 13.81
C SER A 206 -39.70 0.12 13.89
N ASP A 207 -39.79 1.17 14.70
CA ASP A 207 -41.03 1.94 14.87
C ASP A 207 -41.55 2.43 13.50
N ILE A 208 -42.77 2.02 13.18
CA ILE A 208 -43.46 2.40 11.94
C ILE A 208 -43.75 3.90 12.02
N SER A 209 -42.92 4.70 11.35
CA SER A 209 -43.07 6.14 11.26
C SER A 209 -44.48 6.53 10.78
N SER A 210 -45.13 7.42 11.52
CA SER A 210 -46.56 7.80 11.36
C SER A 210 -46.92 8.48 10.05
N LYS A 211 -45.94 8.91 9.24
CA LYS A 211 -46.19 9.80 8.10
C LYS A 211 -46.46 9.08 6.77
N HIS A 212 -45.92 7.88 6.53
CA HIS A 212 -46.19 7.11 5.30
C HIS A 212 -46.05 5.58 5.50
N PRO A 213 -46.96 4.95 6.29
CA PRO A 213 -46.83 3.53 6.64
C PRO A 213 -46.98 2.59 5.43
N LEU A 214 -47.90 2.89 4.51
CA LEU A 214 -48.30 1.96 3.45
C LEU A 214 -47.27 1.81 2.32
N TYR A 215 -46.58 2.90 1.94
CA TYR A 215 -45.60 2.85 0.83
C TYR A 215 -44.34 2.09 1.22
N LYS A 216 -43.83 2.35 2.44
CA LYS A 216 -42.65 1.65 2.96
C LYS A 216 -42.96 0.18 3.21
N LEU A 217 -44.14 -0.15 3.74
CA LEU A 217 -44.58 -1.54 3.93
C LEU A 217 -44.69 -2.29 2.59
N LYS A 218 -45.23 -1.66 1.53
CA LYS A 218 -45.37 -2.28 0.21
C LYS A 218 -44.02 -2.61 -0.43
N SER A 219 -43.05 -1.70 -0.34
CA SER A 219 -41.68 -1.93 -0.84
C SER A 219 -40.93 -3.00 -0.04
N GLN A 220 -41.18 -3.07 1.27
CA GLN A 220 -40.57 -4.05 2.16
C GLN A 220 -41.16 -5.46 1.93
N LEU A 221 -42.48 -5.53 1.74
CA LEU A 221 -43.18 -6.77 1.40
C LEU A 221 -42.81 -7.28 0.01
N SER A 222 -42.58 -6.40 -0.98
CA SER A 222 -42.15 -6.85 -2.32
C SER A 222 -40.78 -7.52 -2.31
N VAL A 223 -39.85 -7.06 -1.46
CA VAL A 223 -38.53 -7.69 -1.29
C VAL A 223 -38.66 -9.06 -0.63
N LEU A 224 -39.53 -9.20 0.38
CA LEU A 224 -39.85 -10.49 1.00
C LEU A 224 -40.50 -11.45 0.00
N PHE A 225 -41.48 -10.98 -0.77
CA PHE A 225 -42.20 -11.81 -1.73
C PHE A 225 -41.29 -12.31 -2.86
N TYR A 226 -40.38 -11.45 -3.34
CA TYR A 226 -39.37 -11.85 -4.32
C TYR A 226 -38.43 -12.94 -3.78
N ASN A 227 -37.96 -12.81 -2.53
CA ASN A 227 -37.12 -13.82 -1.90
C ASN A 227 -37.87 -15.15 -1.70
N PHE A 228 -39.16 -15.11 -1.32
CA PHE A 228 -40.00 -16.30 -1.25
C PHE A 228 -40.20 -16.96 -2.62
N GLN A 229 -40.49 -16.17 -3.66
CA GLN A 229 -40.70 -16.68 -5.01
C GLN A 229 -39.44 -17.36 -5.57
N VAL A 230 -38.26 -16.80 -5.31
CA VAL A 230 -36.96 -17.41 -5.66
C VAL A 230 -36.72 -18.70 -4.89
N MET A 231 -37.09 -18.77 -3.61
CA MET A 231 -36.99 -20.00 -2.82
C MET A 231 -37.93 -21.12 -3.31
N PHE A 232 -39.16 -20.80 -3.68
CA PHE A 232 -40.13 -21.79 -4.17
C PHE A 232 -39.84 -22.25 -5.62
N ALA A 233 -39.35 -21.35 -6.47
CA ALA A 233 -38.97 -21.68 -7.85
C ALA A 233 -37.81 -22.69 -7.93
N GLN A 234 -36.98 -22.79 -6.88
CA GLN A 234 -35.86 -23.74 -6.78
C GLN A 234 -36.30 -25.19 -6.40
N ARG A 235 -37.60 -25.54 -6.49
CA ARG A 235 -38.18 -26.88 -6.21
C ARG A 235 -37.74 -27.48 -4.86
N LEU A 236 -38.07 -26.81 -3.76
CA LEU A 236 -37.78 -27.28 -2.40
C LEU A 236 -38.80 -28.27 -1.80
N PHE A 237 -39.83 -28.70 -2.52
CA PHE A 237 -40.79 -29.70 -2.04
C PHE A 237 -41.21 -30.65 -3.17
N LEU A 238 -40.36 -31.63 -3.49
CA LEU A 238 -40.84 -32.92 -3.96
C LEU A 238 -40.30 -33.97 -2.98
N PRO A 239 -41.15 -34.81 -2.37
CA PRO A 239 -40.65 -35.95 -1.64
C PRO A 239 -39.92 -36.85 -2.63
N ARG A 240 -38.74 -37.31 -2.24
CA ARG A 240 -37.91 -38.26 -2.99
C ARG A 240 -38.69 -39.59 -3.03
N SER A 241 -39.56 -39.75 -4.01
CA SER A 241 -40.19 -41.02 -4.34
C SER A 241 -39.18 -41.88 -5.10
N GLU A 242 -39.11 -43.12 -4.64
CA GLU A 242 -38.27 -44.26 -4.98
C GLU A 242 -37.89 -44.42 -6.46
N ALA A 243 -36.67 -44.95 -6.69
CA ALA A 243 -36.47 -46.12 -7.54
C ALA A 243 -35.06 -46.70 -7.32
N ILE A 244 -35.01 -47.82 -6.60
CA ILE A 244 -34.00 -48.88 -6.74
C ILE A 244 -34.39 -49.66 -8.00
N PRO A 245 -33.45 -49.95 -8.91
CA PRO A 245 -32.80 -51.27 -8.93
C PRO A 245 -31.28 -51.19 -8.92
#